data_AF-A0A368XD61-F1
#
_entry.id   AF-A0A368XD61-F1
#
_cell.length_a   1.000
_cell.length_b   1.000
_cell.length_c   1.000
_cell.angle_alpha   90.00
_cell.angle_beta   90.00
_cell.angle_gamma   90.00
#
_symmetry.space_group_name_H-M   'P 1'
#
loop_
_entity.id
_entity.type
_entity.pdbx_description
1 polymer ?
#
loop_
_entity_poly.entity_id
_entity_poly.type
_entity_poly.pdbx_seq_one_letter_code
_entity_poly.pdbx_strand_id
1 'polypeptide(L)'
;MDLSEFEVGSIYRIKIAAWETPTGDIVPAEEKVRRVLEPANCTNSAFDDGPVPDQVIESWNAFLRVQCPDSGKVHLLHPETIEVAEKVM
;
A
#
# COMPACT_ATOMS: atom_id res chain seq x y z
N MET A 1 4.87 -10.92 3.65
CA MET A 1 5.68 -10.66 2.43
C MET A 1 6.65 -9.55 2.76
N ASP A 2 7.87 -9.53 2.22
CA ASP A 2 8.82 -8.43 2.45
C ASP A 2 8.59 -7.29 1.42
N LEU A 3 8.73 -6.03 1.84
CA LEU A 3 8.60 -4.89 0.94
C LEU A 3 9.67 -4.87 -0.16
N SER A 4 10.83 -5.45 0.11
CA SER A 4 11.94 -5.57 -0.85
C SER A 4 11.65 -6.51 -2.02
N GLU A 5 10.59 -7.31 -1.96
CA GLU A 5 10.12 -8.16 -3.07
C GLU A 5 9.41 -7.36 -4.18
N PHE A 6 9.07 -6.09 -3.92
CA PHE A 6 8.33 -5.23 -4.84
C PHE A 6 9.24 -4.27 -5.60
N GLU A 7 9.05 -4.21 -6.92
CA GLU A 7 9.77 -3.28 -7.79
C GLU A 7 9.02 -1.97 -7.98
N VAL A 8 9.66 -0.85 -7.64
CA VAL A 8 9.11 0.50 -7.84
C VAL A 8 8.79 0.74 -9.32
N GLY A 9 7.60 1.29 -9.59
CA GLY A 9 7.09 1.55 -10.94
C GLY A 9 6.36 0.37 -11.58
N SER A 10 6.56 -0.85 -11.07
CA SER A 10 5.90 -2.06 -11.58
C SER A 10 4.45 -2.16 -11.11
N ILE A 11 3.62 -2.83 -11.91
CA ILE A 11 2.21 -3.10 -11.58
C ILE A 11 2.10 -4.53 -11.08
N TYR A 12 1.35 -4.72 -9.99
CA TYR A 12 1.07 -6.01 -9.41
C TYR A 12 -0.44 -6.22 -9.28
N ARG A 13 -0.88 -7.45 -9.49
CA ARG A 13 -2.17 -7.96 -9.01
C ARG A 13 -1.95 -8.49 -7.60
N ILE A 14 -2.54 -7.82 -6.63
CA ILE A 14 -2.37 -8.06 -5.19
C ILE A 14 -3.65 -8.66 -4.65
N LYS A 15 -3.56 -9.82 -4.00
CA LYS A 15 -4.64 -10.43 -3.22
C LYS A 15 -4.43 -10.09 -1.74
N ILE A 16 -5.39 -9.38 -1.17
CA ILE A 16 -5.42 -9.04 0.26
C ILE A 16 -6.25 -10.10 0.97
N ALA A 17 -5.73 -10.65 2.06
CA ALA A 17 -6.42 -11.64 2.88
C ALA A 17 -7.67 -11.03 3.55
N ALA A 18 -8.66 -11.88 3.83
CA ALA A 18 -9.75 -11.47 4.72
C ALA A 18 -9.19 -11.19 6.12
N TRP A 19 -9.72 -10.18 6.80
CA TRP A 19 -9.29 -9.82 8.15
C TRP A 19 -10.46 -9.33 8.99
N GLU A 20 -10.34 -9.48 10.30
CA GLU A 20 -11.35 -9.05 11.26
C GLU A 20 -11.01 -7.65 11.78
N THR A 21 -11.96 -6.73 11.70
CA THR A 21 -11.81 -5.38 12.27
C THR A 21 -11.77 -5.45 13.79
N PRO A 22 -11.27 -4.41 14.48
CA PRO A 22 -11.38 -4.32 15.94
C PRO A 22 -12.81 -4.35 16.47
N THR A 23 -13.81 -4.10 15.61
CA THR A 23 -15.24 -4.17 15.92
C THR A 23 -15.83 -5.58 15.75
N GLY A 24 -15.04 -6.54 15.26
CA GLY A 24 -15.46 -7.92 15.01
C GLY A 24 -16.06 -8.16 13.62
N ASP A 25 -16.00 -7.17 12.72
CA ASP A 25 -16.52 -7.31 11.36
C ASP A 25 -15.49 -7.99 10.47
N ILE A 26 -15.92 -8.93 9.64
CA ILE A 26 -15.03 -9.57 8.67
C ILE A 26 -15.00 -8.72 7.40
N VAL A 27 -13.84 -8.15 7.10
CA VAL A 27 -13.55 -7.58 5.79
C VAL A 27 -13.16 -8.73 4.85
N PRO A 28 -13.89 -8.97 3.75
CA PRO A 28 -13.61 -10.08 2.86
C PRO A 28 -12.28 -9.87 2.12
N ALA A 29 -11.69 -10.99 1.68
CA ALA A 29 -10.53 -10.96 0.81
C ALA A 29 -10.85 -10.21 -0.48
N GLU A 30 -9.89 -9.43 -0.99
CA GLU A 30 -10.08 -8.59 -2.16
C GLU A 30 -8.84 -8.65 -3.06
N GLU A 31 -9.05 -8.67 -4.36
CA GLU A 31 -7.98 -8.55 -5.36
C GLU A 31 -7.93 -7.14 -5.94
N LYS A 32 -6.72 -6.57 -6.05
CA LYS A 32 -6.48 -5.20 -6.51
C LYS A 32 -5.30 -5.16 -7.48
N VAL A 33 -5.44 -4.41 -8.57
CA VAL A 33 -4.32 -4.06 -9.46
C VAL A 33 -3.70 -2.75 -9.00
N ARG A 34 -2.41 -2.74 -8.70
CA ARG A 34 -1.73 -1.60 -8.07
C ARG A 34 -0.32 -1.41 -8.63
N ARG A 35 0.03 -0.16 -8.95
CA ARG A 35 1.41 0.25 -9.25
C ARG A 35 2.15 0.53 -7.95
N VAL A 36 3.34 -0.06 -7.80
CA VAL A 36 4.23 0.24 -6.67
C VAL A 36 4.88 1.59 -6.90
N LEU A 37 4.85 2.44 -5.87
CA LEU A 37 5.50 3.76 -5.89
C LEU A 37 6.73 3.74 -5.00
N GLU A 38 7.53 4.81 -5.10
CA GLU A 38 8.59 5.07 -4.13
C GLU A 38 8.01 5.11 -2.70
N PRO A 39 8.79 4.66 -1.69
CA PRO A 39 8.41 4.76 -0.29
C PRO A 39 8.05 6.19 0.12
N ALA A 40 7.26 6.31 1.19
CA ALA A 40 6.80 7.61 1.66
C ALA A 40 7.98 8.48 2.12
N ASN A 41 8.00 9.74 1.68
CA ASN A 41 8.94 10.76 2.12
C ASN A 41 8.26 12.14 2.14
N CYS A 42 8.93 13.14 2.71
CA CYS A 42 8.40 14.50 2.85
C CYS A 42 8.13 15.23 1.51
N THR A 43 8.61 14.69 0.38
CA THR A 43 8.40 15.27 -0.96
C THR A 43 7.24 14.62 -1.72
N ASN A 44 6.84 13.40 -1.36
CA ASN A 44 5.82 12.61 -2.07
C ASN A 44 4.59 12.28 -1.21
N SER A 45 4.54 12.80 0.01
CA SER A 45 3.53 12.52 1.02
C SER A 45 3.14 13.81 1.76
N ALA A 46 1.84 14.07 1.84
CA ALA A 46 1.24 15.22 2.51
C ALA A 46 -0.09 14.81 3.14
N PHE A 47 -0.48 15.46 4.22
CA PHE A 47 -1.87 15.48 4.67
C PHE A 47 -2.66 16.50 3.84
N ASP A 48 -3.99 16.41 3.89
CA ASP A 48 -4.86 17.37 3.20
C ASP A 48 -4.70 18.80 3.75
N ASP A 49 -4.26 18.94 5.01
CA ASP A 49 -4.08 20.21 5.71
C ASP A 49 -2.61 20.65 5.86
N GLY A 50 -1.64 19.87 5.35
CA GLY A 50 -0.23 20.26 5.44
C GLY A 50 0.79 19.13 5.30
N PRO A 51 2.07 19.43 5.62
CA PRO A 51 3.13 18.42 5.55
C PRO A 51 2.97 17.34 6.62
N VAL A 52 3.38 16.12 6.28
CA VAL A 52 3.41 15.00 7.22
C VAL A 52 4.67 15.08 8.08
N PRO A 53 4.57 15.00 9.42
CA PRO A 53 5.75 14.96 10.29
C PRO A 53 6.66 13.76 10.00
N ASP A 54 7.97 13.93 10.19
CA ASP A 54 8.97 12.89 9.88
C ASP A 54 8.69 11.56 10.59
N GLN A 55 8.25 11.59 11.85
CA GLN A 55 7.89 10.39 12.62
C GLN A 55 6.75 9.60 11.99
N VAL A 56 5.80 10.29 11.35
CA VAL A 56 4.70 9.64 10.64
C VAL A 56 5.19 9.07 9.31
N ILE A 57 6.05 9.80 8.59
CA ILE A 57 6.71 9.29 7.38
C ILE A 57 7.50 8.00 7.68
N GLU A 58 8.26 7.96 8.77
CA GLU A 58 8.97 6.75 9.22
C GLU A 58 8.00 5.59 9.42
N SER A 59 6.86 5.82 10.08
CA SER A 59 5.85 4.77 10.26
C SER A 59 5.26 4.29 8.93
N TRP A 60 5.11 5.17 7.94
CA TRP A 60 4.58 4.82 6.62
C TRP A 60 5.56 4.01 5.77
N ASN A 61 6.85 4.09 6.05
CA ASN A 61 7.86 3.25 5.39
C ASN A 61 7.75 1.76 5.75
N ALA A 62 6.98 1.40 6.78
CA ALA A 62 6.59 0.02 7.04
C ALA A 62 5.49 -0.51 6.09
N PHE A 63 4.93 0.35 5.22
CA PHE A 63 3.85 0.02 4.31
C PHE A 63 4.31 0.14 2.85
N LEU A 64 3.70 -0.67 2.00
CA LEU A 64 3.86 -0.57 0.55
C LEU A 64 3.02 0.61 0.03
N ARG A 65 3.67 1.64 -0.48
CA ARG A 65 2.99 2.76 -1.13
C ARG A 65 2.61 2.39 -2.56
N VAL A 66 1.31 2.40 -2.83
CA VAL A 66 0.77 1.95 -4.12
C VAL A 66 -0.22 2.93 -4.71
N GLN A 67 -0.36 2.90 -6.03
CA GLN A 67 -1.33 3.69 -6.79
C GLN A 67 -2.30 2.78 -7.53
N CYS A 68 -3.58 3.14 -7.52
CA CYS A 68 -4.56 2.58 -8.45
C CYS A 68 -4.33 3.16 -9.85
N PRO A 69 -3.96 2.35 -10.87
CA PRO A 69 -3.64 2.88 -12.19
C PRO A 69 -4.79 3.63 -12.86
N ASP A 70 -6.04 3.19 -12.63
CA ASP A 70 -7.22 3.75 -13.29
C ASP A 70 -7.66 5.10 -12.69
N SER A 71 -7.50 5.27 -11.38
CA SER A 71 -8.00 6.45 -10.65
C SER A 71 -6.91 7.39 -10.17
N GLY A 72 -5.65 6.98 -10.24
CA GLY A 72 -4.51 7.71 -9.69
C GLY A 72 -4.46 7.76 -8.15
N LYS A 73 -5.44 7.18 -7.45
CA LYS A 73 -5.51 7.20 -5.98
C LYS A 73 -4.35 6.43 -5.36
N VAL A 74 -3.71 7.04 -4.38
CA VAL A 74 -2.58 6.47 -3.63
C VAL A 74 -3.05 5.91 -2.30
N HIS A 75 -2.52 4.75 -1.93
CA HIS A 75 -2.83 4.05 -0.68
C HIS A 75 -1.56 3.43 -0.10
N LEU A 76 -1.59 3.16 1.19
CA LEU A 76 -0.59 2.36 1.89
C LEU A 76 -1.17 0.97 2.15
N LEU A 77 -0.43 -0.08 1.79
CA LEU A 77 -0.80 -1.47 2.07
C LEU A 77 0.18 -2.06 3.07
N HIS A 78 -0.35 -2.66 4.13
CA HIS A 78 0.49 -3.36 5.09
C HIS A 78 0.95 -4.70 4.48
N PRO A 79 2.26 -4.99 4.44
CA PRO A 79 2.77 -6.19 3.77
C PRO A 79 2.25 -7.52 4.34
N GLU A 80 1.81 -7.54 5.61
CA GLU A 80 1.23 -8.74 6.23
C GLU A 80 -0.19 -9.05 5.75
N THR A 81 -0.91 -8.06 5.19
CA THR A 81 -2.26 -8.32 4.65
C THR A 81 -2.22 -8.84 3.23
N ILE A 82 -1.05 -8.84 2.58
CA ILE A 82 -0.84 -9.33 1.22
C ILE A 82 -0.59 -10.84 1.25
N GLU A 83 -1.56 -11.60 0.74
CA GLU A 83 -1.46 -13.05 0.63
C GLU A 83 -0.67 -13.44 -0.63
N VAL A 84 -0.95 -12.76 -1.74
CA VAL A 84 -0.34 -13.03 -3.05
C VAL A 84 -0.09 -11.70 -3.77
N ALA A 85 1.04 -11.57 -4.45
CA ALA A 85 1.32 -10.49 -5.36
C ALA A 85 1.97 -11.02 -6.64
N GLU A 86 1.33 -10.79 -7.78
CA GLU A 86 1.82 -11.22 -9.09
C GLU A 86 2.11 -10.00 -9.95
N LYS A 87 3.35 -9.89 -10.45
CA LYS A 87 3.75 -8.80 -11.35
C LYS A 87 2.98 -8.94 -12.67
N VAL A 88 2.31 -7.87 -13.07
CA VAL A 88 1.61 -7.76 -14.35
C VAL A 88 2.59 -7.15 -15.35
N MET A 89 2.89 -7.91 -16.42
CA MET A 89 3.83 -7.53 -17.48
C MET A 89 3.48 -6.22 -18.16
#